data_AF-A0A8V8TLH5-F1
#
_entry.id   AF-A0A8V8TLH5-F1
#
_cell.length_a   1.000
_cell.length_b   1.000
_cell.length_c   1.000
_cell.angle_alpha   90.00
_cell.angle_beta   90.00
_cell.angle_gamma   90.00
#
_symmetry.space_group_name_H-M   'P 1'
#
loop_
_entity.id
_entity.type
_entity.pdbx_description
1 polymer ?
#
loop_
_entity_poly.entity_id
_entity_poly.type
_entity_poly.pdbx_seq_one_letter_code
_entity_poly.pdbx_strand_id
1 'polypeptide(L)'
;MSTTVNVDSLAEYEKSQIKRALELGTVMTVFSFRKSTPERRTVQVIMETRQVAWSKTADKIEGFLDIMEIKEIRPGKNSKDFERAKAVRQKEDCCFTILYGTQFVLSTLSLAVG
;
A
#
# COMPACT_ATOMS: atom_id res chain seq x y z
N MET A 1 -3.77 -19.27 1.10
CA MET A 1 -2.30 -19.42 1.17
C MET A 1 -1.71 -18.32 0.32
N SER A 2 -1.00 -17.36 0.91
CA SER A 2 -0.35 -16.29 0.13
C SER A 2 0.96 -16.85 -0.38
N THR A 3 1.06 -17.09 -1.69
CA THR A 3 2.30 -17.57 -2.31
C THR A 3 3.28 -16.40 -2.31
N THR A 4 4.29 -16.44 -1.45
CA THR A 4 5.38 -15.46 -1.45
C THR A 4 6.19 -15.63 -2.74
N VAL A 5 6.05 -14.70 -3.68
CA VAL A 5 6.84 -14.71 -4.91
C VAL A 5 8.28 -14.37 -4.54
N ASN A 6 9.22 -15.26 -4.83
CA ASN A 6 10.65 -14.96 -4.68
C ASN A 6 11.07 -14.03 -5.82
N VAL A 7 11.10 -12.72 -5.54
CA VAL A 7 11.42 -11.68 -6.53
C VAL A 7 12.80 -11.89 -7.14
N ASP A 8 13.77 -12.42 -6.40
CA ASP A 8 15.15 -12.60 -6.89
C ASP A 8 15.23 -13.64 -8.01
N SER A 9 14.34 -14.63 -8.00
CA SER A 9 14.25 -15.70 -9.00
C SER A 9 13.55 -15.31 -10.30
N LEU A 10 12.90 -14.14 -10.34
CA LEU A 10 12.18 -13.68 -11.53
C LEU A 10 13.13 -13.24 -12.64
N ALA A 11 12.70 -13.41 -13.89
CA ALA A 11 13.42 -12.88 -15.04
C ALA A 11 13.44 -11.34 -15.04
N GLU A 12 14.48 -10.75 -15.63
CA GLU A 12 14.66 -9.29 -15.60
C GLU A 12 13.50 -8.52 -16.26
N TYR A 13 12.89 -9.11 -17.29
CA TYR A 13 11.69 -8.58 -17.92
C TYR A 13 10.49 -8.54 -16.95
N GLU A 14 10.28 -9.58 -16.16
CA GLU A 14 9.18 -9.64 -15.18
C GLU A 14 9.39 -8.61 -14.07
N LYS A 15 10.62 -8.49 -13.57
CA LYS A 15 11.01 -7.43 -12.62
C LYS A 15 10.72 -6.04 -13.18
N SER A 16 11.03 -5.82 -14.46
CA SER A 16 10.78 -4.55 -15.15
C SER A 16 9.28 -4.26 -15.30
N GLN A 17 8.48 -5.28 -15.62
CA GLN A 17 7.01 -5.14 -15.68
C GLN A 17 6.41 -4.79 -14.32
N ILE A 18 6.88 -5.42 -13.24
CA ILE A 18 6.42 -5.12 -11.89
C ILE A 18 6.77 -3.68 -11.50
N LYS A 19 8.00 -3.23 -11.74
CA LYS A 19 8.41 -1.83 -11.49
C LYS A 19 7.52 -0.85 -12.23
N ARG A 20 7.28 -1.08 -13.53
CA ARG A 20 6.41 -0.24 -14.34
C ARG A 20 4.96 -0.23 -13.84
N ALA A 21 4.43 -1.37 -13.39
CA ALA A 21 3.08 -1.43 -12.82
C ALA A 21 2.98 -0.63 -11.52
N LEU A 22 4.00 -0.69 -10.66
CA LEU A 22 4.08 0.11 -9.44
C LEU A 22 4.20 1.61 -9.73
N GLU A 23 4.97 1.99 -10.75
CA GLU A 23 5.12 3.38 -11.23
C GLU A 23 3.82 3.96 -11.77
N LEU A 24 3.11 3.20 -12.62
CA LEU A 24 1.81 3.62 -13.18
C LEU A 24 0.74 3.78 -12.10
N GLY A 25 0.87 3.01 -11.02
CA GLY A 25 -0.03 3.03 -9.89
C GLY A 25 -1.24 2.11 -10.03
N THR A 26 -1.84 1.79 -8.89
CA THR A 26 -3.02 0.93 -8.78
C THR A 26 -4.08 1.64 -7.94
N VAL A 27 -5.34 1.59 -8.38
CA VAL A 27 -6.44 2.14 -7.60
C VAL A 27 -6.78 1.20 -6.45
N MET A 28 -6.58 1.68 -5.23
CA MET A 28 -6.83 0.94 -4.00
C MET A 28 -7.76 1.73 -3.08
N THR A 29 -8.44 1.04 -2.17
CA THR A 29 -9.12 1.67 -1.05
C THR A 29 -8.13 1.88 0.08
N VAL A 30 -7.97 3.13 0.52
CA VAL A 30 -7.15 3.53 1.65
C VAL A 30 -8.01 3.57 2.90
N PHE A 31 -7.57 2.85 3.92
CA PHE A 31 -8.16 2.84 5.26
C PHE A 31 -7.23 3.60 6.19
N SER A 32 -7.78 4.53 6.96
CA SER A 32 -7.02 5.36 7.89
C SER A 32 -7.75 5.49 9.20
N PHE A 33 -7.03 5.35 10.31
CA PHE A 33 -7.60 5.65 11.61
C PHE A 33 -8.10 7.09 11.75
N ARG A 34 -7.55 8.04 10.98
CA ARG A 34 -7.94 9.45 11.06
C ARG A 34 -9.22 9.76 10.27
N LYS A 35 -9.59 8.93 9.29
CA LYS A 35 -10.76 9.14 8.43
C LYS A 35 -11.76 8.00 8.62
N SER A 36 -12.99 8.32 9.00
CA SER A 36 -14.03 7.29 9.22
C SER A 36 -14.46 6.58 7.95
N THR A 37 -14.37 7.26 6.80
CA THR A 37 -14.78 6.74 5.50
C THR A 37 -13.55 6.27 4.71
N PRO A 38 -13.49 4.99 4.29
CA PRO A 38 -12.47 4.50 3.37
C PRO A 38 -12.59 5.19 2.02
N GLU A 39 -11.47 5.53 1.41
CA GLU A 39 -11.47 6.31 0.17
C GLU A 39 -10.69 5.60 -0.94
N ARG A 40 -11.20 5.62 -2.18
CA ARG A 40 -10.43 5.15 -3.34
C ARG A 40 -9.34 6.17 -3.70
N ARG A 41 -8.10 5.71 -3.81
CA ARG A 41 -6.94 6.51 -4.20
C ARG A 41 -6.09 5.71 -5.19
N THR A 42 -5.39 6.42 -6.06
CA THR A 42 -4.32 5.81 -6.84
C THR A 42 -3.09 5.73 -5.96
N VAL A 43 -2.57 4.52 -5.75
CA VAL A 43 -1.34 4.26 -5.02
C VAL A 43 -0.25 3.93 -6.02
N GLN A 44 0.83 4.71 -6.02
CA GLN A 44 1.92 4.59 -6.99
C GLN A 44 3.29 4.71 -6.31
N VAL A 45 4.30 4.16 -6.95
CA VAL A 45 5.70 4.31 -6.54
C VAL A 45 6.37 5.36 -7.42
N ILE A 46 6.83 6.44 -6.81
CA ILE A 46 7.67 7.44 -7.45
C ILE A 46 9.11 6.93 -7.35
N MET A 47 9.65 6.40 -8.44
CA MET A 47 10.96 5.73 -8.41
C MET A 47 12.11 6.71 -8.20
N GLU A 48 12.03 7.93 -8.73
CA GLU A 48 13.11 8.91 -8.57
C GLU A 48 13.33 9.29 -7.10
N THR A 49 12.23 9.48 -6.36
CA THR A 49 12.27 9.84 -4.93
C THR A 49 12.16 8.65 -4.00
N ARG A 50 11.94 7.44 -4.54
CA ARG A 50 11.72 6.19 -3.80
C ARG A 50 10.58 6.30 -2.78
N GLN A 51 9.47 6.88 -3.19
CA GLN A 51 8.31 7.11 -2.33
C GLN A 51 7.10 6.31 -2.81
N VAL A 52 6.29 5.83 -1.88
CA VAL A 52 4.91 5.40 -2.18
C VAL A 52 4.01 6.61 -1.95
N ALA A 53 3.26 7.01 -2.97
CA ALA A 53 2.33 8.13 -2.92
C ALA A 53 0.90 7.64 -3.11
N TRP A 54 -0.06 8.28 -2.44
CA TRP A 54 -1.49 8.07 -2.69
C TRP A 54 -2.18 9.39 -3.01
N SER A 55 -2.96 9.39 -4.09
CA SER A 55 -3.55 10.60 -4.64
C SER A 55 -5.04 10.41 -4.98
N LYS A 56 -5.80 11.50 -4.85
CA LYS A 56 -7.22 11.52 -5.26
C LYS A 56 -7.36 11.67 -6.77
N THR A 57 -6.45 12.44 -7.37
CA THR A 57 -6.30 12.72 -8.80
C THR A 57 -4.80 12.87 -9.10
N ALA A 58 -4.40 12.86 -10.37
CA ALA A 58 -2.99 12.93 -10.77
C ALA A 58 -2.24 14.15 -10.22
N ASP A 59 -2.96 15.26 -10.01
CA ASP A 59 -2.47 16.55 -9.51
C ASP A 59 -2.62 16.73 -7.99
N LYS A 60 -3.35 15.83 -7.31
CA LYS A 60 -3.68 15.96 -5.88
C LYS A 60 -3.20 14.76 -5.07
N ILE A 61 -1.91 14.80 -4.73
CA ILE A 61 -1.28 13.86 -3.78
C ILE A 61 -1.77 14.19 -2.37
N GLU A 62 -2.31 13.19 -1.66
CA GLU A 62 -2.77 13.35 -0.28
C GLU A 62 -1.71 12.96 0.75
N GLY A 63 -0.73 12.16 0.34
CA GLY A 63 0.42 11.84 1.15
C GLY A 63 1.43 10.96 0.43
N PHE A 64 2.58 10.84 1.07
CA PHE A 64 3.70 10.01 0.66
C PHE A 64 4.29 9.31 1.88
N LEU A 65 4.94 8.18 1.65
CA LEU A 65 5.85 7.54 2.59
C LEU A 65 7.14 7.17 1.85
N ASP A 66 8.27 7.32 2.52
CA ASP A 66 9.56 6.88 2.00
C ASP A 66 9.66 5.35 2.11
N ILE A 67 10.05 4.68 1.02
CA ILE A 67 10.26 3.23 1.00
C ILE A 67 11.31 2.81 2.04
N MET A 68 12.31 3.65 2.30
CA MET A 68 13.35 3.39 3.30
C MET A 68 12.82 3.39 4.74
N GLU A 69 11.66 4.01 4.97
CA GLU A 69 11.01 4.03 6.28
C GLU A 69 10.09 2.83 6.52
N ILE A 70 9.81 2.02 5.50
CA ILE A 70 9.00 0.81 5.64
C ILE A 70 9.73 -0.18 6.57
N LYS A 71 9.05 -0.58 7.64
CA LYS A 71 9.54 -1.58 8.59
C LYS A 71 8.95 -2.96 8.34
N GLU A 72 7.69 -2.98 7.89
CA GLU A 72 6.95 -4.22 7.71
C GLU A 72 5.80 -4.00 6.71
N ILE A 73 5.52 -5.01 5.88
CA ILE A 73 4.31 -5.09 5.07
C ILE A 73 3.57 -6.35 5.51
N ARG A 74 2.39 -6.20 6.11
CA ARG A 74 1.57 -7.31 6.59
C ARG A 74 0.45 -7.62 5.61
N PRO A 75 0.35 -8.85 5.08
CA PRO A 75 -0.82 -9.27 4.32
C PRO A 75 -2.04 -9.42 5.24
N GLY A 76 -3.23 -9.31 4.66
CA GLY A 76 -4.49 -9.46 5.36
C GLY A 76 -5.01 -8.16 6.00
N LYS A 77 -5.92 -8.32 6.95
CA LYS A 77 -6.62 -7.21 7.62
C LYS A 77 -6.16 -7.01 9.08
N ASN A 78 -4.87 -7.21 9.33
CA ASN A 78 -4.30 -7.28 10.67
C ASN A 78 -4.04 -5.89 11.30
N SER A 79 -4.81 -4.87 10.92
CA SER A 79 -4.69 -3.50 11.43
C SER A 79 -6.00 -2.99 12.01
N LYS A 80 -5.87 -2.10 13.01
CA LYS A 80 -7.01 -1.41 13.63
C LYS A 80 -7.78 -0.53 12.64
N ASP A 81 -7.16 -0.14 11.52
CA ASP A 81 -7.83 0.63 10.47
C ASP A 81 -8.96 -0.18 9.83
N PHE A 82 -8.71 -1.46 9.51
CA PHE A 82 -9.71 -2.34 8.91
C PHE A 82 -10.84 -2.69 9.88
N GLU A 83 -10.52 -2.92 11.16
CA GLU A 83 -11.50 -3.17 12.22
C GLU A 83 -12.45 -1.98 12.38
N ARG A 84 -11.89 -0.76 12.49
CA ARG A 84 -12.67 0.46 12.70
C ARG A 84 -13.54 0.80 11.49
N ALA A 85 -13.02 0.62 10.29
CA ALA A 85 -13.76 0.85 9.06
C ALA A 85 -14.81 -0.22 8.75
N LYS A 86 -14.90 -1.28 9.57
CA LYS A 86 -15.75 -2.45 9.32
C LYS A 86 -15.56 -2.97 7.90
N ALA A 87 -14.31 -3.17 7.49
CA ALA A 87 -13.90 -3.62 6.15
C ALA A 87 -14.28 -5.09 5.88
N VAL A 88 -15.49 -5.51 6.26
CA VAL A 88 -16.00 -6.89 6.19
C VAL A 88 -16.17 -7.32 4.73
N ARG A 89 -16.44 -6.38 3.82
CA ARG A 89 -16.71 -6.65 2.40
C ARG A 89 -15.46 -6.95 1.57
N GLN A 90 -14.29 -6.50 2.03
CA GLN A 90 -13.02 -6.70 1.34
C GLN A 90 -12.57 -8.14 1.55
N LYS A 91 -11.94 -8.78 0.57
CA LYS A 91 -11.32 -10.09 0.81
C LYS A 91 -9.98 -9.91 1.50
N GLU A 92 -9.60 -10.87 2.35
CA GLU A 92 -8.36 -10.79 3.14
C GLU A 92 -7.10 -10.82 2.26
N ASP A 93 -7.12 -11.62 1.19
CA ASP A 93 -6.05 -11.71 0.19
C ASP A 93 -5.88 -10.45 -0.66
N CYS A 94 -6.89 -9.57 -0.70
CA CYS A 94 -6.81 -8.26 -1.34
C CYS A 94 -6.30 -7.15 -0.41
N CYS A 95 -6.05 -7.46 0.88
CA CYS A 95 -5.70 -6.47 1.90
C CYS A 95 -4.26 -6.59 2.34
N PHE A 96 -3.66 -5.45 2.69
CA PHE A 96 -2.39 -5.40 3.38
C PHE A 96 -2.22 -4.08 4.15
N THR A 97 -1.26 -4.05 5.08
CA THR A 97 -0.89 -2.84 5.83
C THR A 97 0.61 -2.61 5.71
N ILE A 98 0.98 -1.37 5.36
CA ILE A 98 2.37 -0.90 5.43
C ILE A 98 2.58 -0.23 6.78
N LEU A 99 3.57 -0.70 7.53
CA LEU A 99 4.07 -0.04 8.73
C LEU A 99 5.35 0.69 8.41
N TYR A 100 5.39 1.98 8.71
CA TYR A 100 6.50 2.85 8.34
C TYR A 100 6.77 3.95 9.37
N GLY A 101 8.00 4.47 9.32
CA GLY A 101 8.45 5.61 10.12
C GLY A 101 9.71 5.31 10.93
N THR A 102 10.17 6.31 11.66
CA THR A 102 11.42 6.28 12.44
C THR A 102 11.21 6.20 13.95
N GLN A 103 9.96 6.33 14.41
CA GLN A 103 9.59 6.31 15.82
C GLN A 103 9.23 4.89 16.29
N PHE A 104 9.23 4.69 17.61
CA PHE A 104 8.77 3.42 18.20
C PHE A 104 7.31 3.12 17.84
N VAL A 105 6.45 4.15 17.85
CA VAL A 105 5.08 4.06 17.36
C VAL A 105 5.08 4.35 15.86
N LEU A 106 4.98 3.30 15.05
CA LEU A 106 4.96 3.40 13.59
C LEU A 106 3.63 3.95 13.08
N SER A 107 3.70 4.65 11.95
CA SER A 107 2.53 5.00 11.15
C SER A 107 2.05 3.79 10.34
N THR A 108 0.77 3.81 9.97
CA THR A 108 0.10 2.73 9.25
C THR A 108 -0.59 3.27 8.00
N LEU A 109 -0.39 2.57 6.89
CA LEU A 109 -1.16 2.76 5.66
C LEU A 109 -1.81 1.42 5.31
N SER A 110 -3.11 1.32 5.57
CA SER A 110 -3.89 0.10 5.33
C SER A 110 -4.62 0.20 3.99
N LEU A 111 -4.44 -0.80 3.13
CA LEU A 111 -4.84 -0.77 1.72
C LEU A 111 -5.63 -2.02 1.34
N ALA A 112 -6.65 -1.87 0.50
CA ALA A 112 -7.31 -2.98 -0.17
C ALA A 112 -7.36 -2.75 -1.68
N VAL A 113 -6.98 -3.76 -2.46
CA VAL A 113 -7.19 -3.77 -3.90
C VAL A 113 -8.67 -4.04 -4.17
N GLY A 114 -9.25 -3.26 -5.09
CA GLY A 114 -10.66 -3.35 -5.47
C GLY A 114 -10.95 -4.49 -6.43
#